data_AF-A0A938ZJG2-F1
#
_entry.id   AF-A0A938ZJG2-F1
#
_cell.length_a   1.000
_cell.length_b   1.000
_cell.length_c   1.000
_cell.angle_alpha   90.00
_cell.angle_beta   90.00
_cell.angle_gamma   90.00
#
_symmetry.space_group_name_H-M   'P 1'
#
loop_
_entity.id
_entity.type
_entity.pdbx_description
1 polymer ?
#
loop_
_entity_poly.entity_id
_entity_poly.type
_entity_poly.pdbx_seq_one_letter_code
_entity_poly.pdbx_strand_id
1 'polypeptide(L)'
;MRGRFLEKKQIYCCLSIAFCCILWICLALIPAHATSTGSIDTLRQQQQQMNQQRQGVVGERDRLTNLQQEAQKHLTGLKQNLQTTDSYLQESESRLQLATQRLQQLETDLDVAERSYQERQIATVARLRYLQRSPAFVGWAVLLESENISDFFSRRHQLKLVFQADQKILLKLNTQANSIDKQKTEVEQQKNEIGLIREQLLAQKADYQTQAQSQSELIQRLNSDRLALEAAQNQLERESKNLEVLIQQKVAEAEEAQGKTNSRKNIIIRGTGVMAYPSDASTSSPFGWRVHPILGYRRFHAGLDFAASYGSKIRAADSGRVIFAGWYGGYGRAVIIDHGNGITTLYGHTSELYVSEGQAVERGQAIAAVGSTGFSTGPHLHFEVRRNGTPVDPANYL
;
A
#
# COMPACT_ATOMS: atom_id res chain seq x y z
N MET A 1 5.54 -29.38 18.44
CA MET A 1 5.09 -27.98 18.30
C MET A 1 6.26 -27.11 17.85
N ARG A 2 6.58 -27.14 16.54
CA ARG A 2 7.61 -26.31 15.89
C ARG A 2 6.85 -25.42 14.90
N GLY A 3 6.69 -24.13 15.20
CA GLY A 3 5.89 -23.26 14.33
C GLY A 3 5.81 -21.79 14.73
N ARG A 4 6.79 -21.28 15.48
CA ARG A 4 6.87 -19.85 15.84
C ARG A 4 8.33 -19.39 15.87
N PHE A 5 9.00 -19.39 14.72
CA PHE A 5 10.32 -18.76 14.59
C PHE A 5 10.62 -18.16 13.20
N LEU A 6 9.68 -18.19 12.26
CA LEU A 6 9.93 -17.79 10.86
C LEU A 6 9.33 -16.43 10.46
N GLU A 7 8.40 -15.84 11.22
CA GLU A 7 7.77 -14.57 10.80
C GLU A 7 8.59 -13.31 11.12
N LYS A 8 9.61 -13.39 11.97
CA LYS A 8 10.44 -12.20 12.27
C LYS A 8 11.53 -11.91 11.24
N LYS A 9 11.88 -12.84 10.33
CA LYS A 9 12.96 -12.62 9.36
C LYS A 9 12.57 -11.82 8.10
N GLN A 10 11.28 -11.75 7.74
CA GLN A 10 10.84 -10.97 6.58
C GLN A 10 10.67 -9.48 6.87
N ILE A 11 10.45 -9.09 8.13
CA ILE A 11 10.27 -7.68 8.51
C ILE A 11 11.61 -6.93 8.55
N TYR A 12 12.72 -7.60 8.88
CA TYR A 12 14.05 -6.97 8.87
C TYR A 12 14.68 -6.87 7.47
N CYS A 13 14.18 -7.61 6.48
CA CYS A 13 14.73 -7.58 5.12
C CYS A 13 14.09 -6.46 4.25
N CYS A 14 12.88 -5.99 4.59
CA CYS A 14 12.25 -4.84 3.95
C CYS A 14 12.69 -3.49 4.54
N LEU A 15 13.13 -3.45 5.80
CA LEU A 15 13.65 -2.23 6.42
C LEU A 15 15.05 -1.81 5.91
N SER A 16 15.86 -2.74 5.40
CA SER A 16 17.21 -2.41 4.93
C SER A 16 17.26 -1.97 3.46
N ILE A 17 16.23 -2.26 2.67
CA ILE A 17 16.23 -1.98 1.22
C ILE A 17 15.66 -0.59 0.92
N ALA A 18 14.69 -0.11 1.69
CA ALA A 18 14.16 1.25 1.57
C ALA A 18 15.17 2.32 2.04
N PHE A 19 16.07 1.98 2.96
CA PHE A 19 17.14 2.88 3.40
C PHE A 19 18.25 3.02 2.34
N CYS A 20 18.50 1.99 1.52
CA CYS A 20 19.53 2.04 0.48
C CYS A 20 19.15 2.90 -0.73
N CYS A 21 17.87 3.00 -1.09
CA CYS A 21 17.44 3.80 -2.24
C CYS A 21 17.46 5.32 -1.97
N ILE A 22 17.22 5.74 -0.72
CA ILE A 22 17.26 7.17 -0.33
C ILE A 22 18.70 7.62 -0.03
N LEU A 23 19.54 6.73 0.52
CA LEU A 23 20.94 7.05 0.81
C LEU A 23 21.80 7.21 -0.47
N TRP A 24 21.45 6.53 -1.56
CA TRP A 24 22.20 6.62 -2.83
C TRP A 24 21.84 7.84 -3.68
N ILE A 25 20.69 8.46 -3.47
CA ILE A 25 20.33 9.72 -4.12
C ILE A 25 21.07 10.90 -3.46
N CYS A 26 21.43 10.81 -2.18
CA CYS A 26 22.17 11.86 -1.48
C CYS A 26 23.71 11.81 -1.64
N LEU A 27 24.31 10.66 -2.01
CA LEU A 27 25.78 10.50 -1.97
C LEU A 27 26.51 10.67 -3.32
N ALA A 28 25.81 11.09 -4.38
CA ALA A 28 26.41 11.34 -5.70
C ALA A 28 26.58 12.83 -6.05
N LEU A 29 26.54 13.73 -5.06
CA LEU A 29 26.92 15.13 -5.24
C LEU A 29 28.44 15.29 -5.07
N ILE A 30 29.20 14.86 -6.08
CA ILE A 30 30.55 15.38 -6.31
C ILE A 30 30.47 16.21 -7.59
N PRO A 31 30.95 17.48 -7.58
CA PRO A 31 30.93 18.33 -8.77
C PRO A 31 31.83 17.69 -9.84
N ALA A 32 31.20 17.02 -10.81
CA ALA A 32 31.87 16.59 -12.03
C ALA A 32 32.29 17.86 -12.77
N HIS A 33 33.58 18.16 -12.72
CA HIS A 33 34.18 19.19 -13.55
C HIS A 33 33.95 18.78 -15.01
N ALA A 34 33.21 19.60 -15.74
CA ALA A 34 32.93 19.42 -17.15
C ALA A 34 34.26 19.40 -17.92
N THR A 35 34.73 18.21 -18.29
CA THR A 35 35.86 18.05 -19.20
C THR A 35 35.34 18.26 -20.62
N SER A 36 35.94 19.24 -21.27
CA SER A 36 35.44 20.00 -22.41
C SER A 36 35.91 19.42 -23.75
N THR A 37 35.27 18.36 -24.28
CA THR A 37 35.63 17.81 -25.61
C THR A 37 34.47 17.18 -26.41
N GLY A 38 33.21 17.54 -26.16
CA GLY A 38 32.08 17.11 -27.02
C GLY A 38 31.86 18.04 -28.23
N SER A 39 31.55 17.50 -29.42
CA SER A 39 31.09 18.33 -30.56
C SER A 39 29.74 18.97 -30.22
N ILE A 40 29.43 20.14 -30.80
CA ILE A 40 28.17 20.88 -30.57
C ILE A 40 26.94 19.98 -30.78
N ASP A 41 26.98 19.07 -31.76
CA ASP A 41 25.88 18.14 -32.03
C ASP A 41 25.69 17.12 -30.91
N THR A 42 26.77 16.65 -30.29
CA THR A 42 26.67 15.73 -29.14
C THR A 42 26.05 16.39 -27.92
N LEU A 43 26.38 17.67 -27.66
CA LEU A 43 25.78 18.45 -26.58
C LEU A 43 24.30 18.73 -26.85
N ARG A 44 23.92 19.04 -28.10
CA ARG A 44 22.51 19.20 -28.49
C ARG A 44 21.71 17.90 -28.33
N GLN A 45 22.32 16.77 -28.65
CA GLN A 45 21.68 15.46 -28.47
C GLN A 45 21.49 15.13 -26.97
N GLN A 46 22.48 15.42 -26.13
CA GLN A 46 22.36 15.32 -24.67
C GLN A 46 21.24 16.22 -24.12
N GLN A 47 21.14 17.46 -24.61
CA GLN A 47 20.08 18.40 -24.25
C GLN A 47 18.68 17.84 -24.55
N GLN A 48 18.49 17.26 -25.75
CA GLN A 48 17.23 16.64 -26.14
C GLN A 48 16.90 15.42 -25.27
N GLN A 49 17.88 14.58 -24.97
CA GLN A 49 17.69 13.41 -24.12
C GLN A 49 17.30 13.80 -22.69
N MET A 50 17.92 14.84 -22.14
CA MET A 50 17.58 15.36 -20.81
C MET A 50 16.16 15.95 -20.76
N ASN A 51 15.75 16.65 -21.82
CA ASN A 51 14.38 17.15 -21.96
C ASN A 51 13.34 16.00 -22.01
N GLN A 52 13.64 14.92 -22.71
CA GLN A 52 12.79 13.72 -22.73
C GLN A 52 12.69 13.06 -21.35
N GLN A 53 13.82 12.92 -20.64
CA GLN A 53 13.84 12.41 -19.27
C GLN A 53 13.00 13.28 -18.33
N ARG A 54 13.11 14.60 -18.44
CA ARG A 54 12.32 15.55 -17.67
C ARG A 54 10.81 15.37 -17.92
N GLN A 55 10.39 15.23 -19.18
CA GLN A 55 8.98 14.98 -19.51
C GLN A 55 8.48 13.66 -18.91
N GLY A 56 9.31 12.61 -18.92
CA GLY A 56 8.98 11.34 -18.25
C GLY A 56 8.79 11.49 -16.74
N VAL A 57 9.68 12.21 -16.06
CA VAL A 57 9.59 12.49 -14.62
C VAL A 57 8.32 13.29 -14.28
N VAL A 58 7.99 14.31 -15.08
CA VAL A 58 6.76 15.10 -14.91
C VAL A 58 5.51 14.22 -15.07
N GLY A 59 5.48 13.36 -16.10
CA GLY A 59 4.36 12.44 -16.32
C GLY A 59 4.15 11.48 -15.14
N GLU A 60 5.23 10.92 -14.58
CA GLU A 60 5.13 10.04 -13.42
C GLU A 60 4.70 10.80 -12.16
N ARG A 61 5.21 12.03 -11.95
CA ARG A 61 4.78 12.90 -10.85
C ARG A 61 3.28 13.20 -10.90
N ASP A 62 2.75 13.50 -12.09
CA ASP A 62 1.32 13.79 -12.28
C ASP A 62 0.48 12.53 -12.02
N ARG A 63 0.96 11.36 -12.44
CA ARG A 63 0.35 10.07 -12.13
C ARG A 63 0.30 9.80 -10.63
N LEU A 64 1.40 10.01 -9.90
CA LEU A 64 1.43 9.86 -8.44
C LEU A 64 0.49 10.84 -7.75
N THR A 65 0.36 12.07 -8.28
CA THR A 65 -0.58 13.08 -7.76
C THR A 65 -2.02 12.61 -7.89
N ASN A 66 -2.40 12.02 -9.03
CA ASN A 66 -3.74 11.46 -9.22
C ASN A 66 -4.01 10.27 -8.29
N LEU A 67 -3.03 9.37 -8.13
CA LEU A 67 -3.12 8.24 -7.20
C LEU A 67 -3.27 8.72 -5.74
N GLN A 68 -2.54 9.76 -5.36
CA GLN A 68 -2.64 10.37 -4.03
C GLN A 68 -4.05 10.94 -3.80
N GLN A 69 -4.61 11.65 -4.77
CA GLN A 69 -5.97 12.20 -4.66
C GLN A 69 -7.01 11.09 -4.49
N GLU A 70 -6.87 9.98 -5.23
CA GLU A 70 -7.79 8.84 -5.12
C GLU A 70 -7.66 8.14 -3.76
N ALA A 71 -6.43 7.90 -3.29
CA ALA A 71 -6.18 7.36 -1.96
C ALA A 71 -6.76 8.27 -0.86
N GLN A 72 -6.66 9.60 -1.01
CA GLN A 72 -7.22 10.57 -0.09
C GLN A 72 -8.76 10.55 -0.06
N LYS A 73 -9.42 10.40 -1.21
CA LYS A 73 -10.88 10.23 -1.29
C LYS A 73 -11.30 8.95 -0.58
N HIS A 74 -10.62 7.83 -0.86
CA HIS A 74 -10.86 6.56 -0.17
C HIS A 74 -10.70 6.68 1.36
N LEU A 75 -9.64 7.33 1.82
CA LEU A 75 -9.43 7.57 3.25
C LEU A 75 -10.56 8.41 3.87
N THR A 76 -11.04 9.41 3.14
CA THR A 76 -12.16 10.26 3.60
C THR A 76 -13.45 9.45 3.71
N GLY A 77 -13.74 8.59 2.73
CA GLY A 77 -14.88 7.68 2.78
C GLY A 77 -14.79 6.69 3.95
N LEU A 78 -13.61 6.12 4.20
CA LEU A 78 -13.37 5.25 5.36
C LEU A 78 -13.60 5.98 6.70
N LYS A 79 -13.13 7.22 6.83
CA LYS A 79 -13.37 8.04 8.02
C LYS A 79 -14.86 8.33 8.25
N GLN A 80 -15.61 8.58 7.17
CA GLN A 80 -17.06 8.77 7.25
C GLN A 80 -17.77 7.48 7.71
N ASN A 81 -17.40 6.33 7.14
CA ASN A 81 -17.94 5.04 7.57
C ASN A 81 -17.62 4.73 9.04
N LEU A 82 -16.42 5.07 9.51
CA LEU A 82 -16.05 4.96 10.93
C LEU A 82 -16.95 5.81 11.82
N GLN A 83 -17.19 7.07 11.44
CA GLN A 83 -18.06 7.97 12.20
C GLN A 83 -19.50 7.46 12.26
N THR A 84 -20.02 6.94 11.15
CA THR A 84 -21.36 6.32 11.09
C THR A 84 -21.41 5.07 11.96
N THR A 85 -20.40 4.22 11.89
CA THR A 85 -20.30 3.00 12.73
C THR A 85 -20.24 3.35 14.21
N ASP A 86 -19.51 4.40 14.59
CA ASP A 86 -19.44 4.89 15.97
C ASP A 86 -20.80 5.40 16.47
N SER A 87 -21.56 6.08 15.60
CA SER A 87 -22.91 6.54 15.95
C SER A 87 -23.86 5.35 16.18
N TYR A 88 -23.79 4.31 15.35
CA TYR A 88 -24.58 3.08 15.54
C TYR A 88 -24.16 2.30 16.80
N LEU A 89 -22.88 2.30 17.15
CA LEU A 89 -22.40 1.70 18.40
C LEU A 89 -22.96 2.45 19.61
N GLN A 90 -22.91 3.78 19.61
CA GLN A 90 -23.48 4.61 20.68
C GLN A 90 -24.99 4.41 20.84
N GLU A 91 -25.71 4.32 19.72
CA GLU A 91 -27.14 4.03 19.73
C GLU A 91 -27.42 2.63 20.30
N SER A 92 -26.64 1.63 19.89
CA SER A 92 -26.76 0.25 20.40
C SER A 92 -26.47 0.18 21.90
N GLU A 93 -25.47 0.90 22.39
CA GLU A 93 -25.16 1.02 23.82
C GLU A 93 -26.30 1.67 24.60
N SER A 94 -26.89 2.74 24.07
CA SER A 94 -28.04 3.41 24.69
C SER A 94 -29.26 2.49 24.77
N ARG A 95 -29.53 1.74 23.69
CA ARG A 95 -30.62 0.74 23.66
C ARG A 95 -30.38 -0.39 24.66
N LEU A 96 -29.14 -0.87 24.79
CA LEU A 96 -28.77 -1.91 25.75
C LEU A 96 -28.96 -1.43 27.19
N GLN A 97 -28.60 -0.18 27.49
CA GLN A 97 -28.80 0.43 28.80
C GLN A 97 -30.30 0.52 29.14
N LEU A 98 -31.12 1.02 28.21
CA LEU A 98 -32.57 1.11 28.39
C LEU A 98 -33.21 -0.28 28.58
N ALA A 99 -32.82 -1.26 27.77
CA ALA A 99 -33.30 -2.64 27.90
C ALA A 99 -32.91 -3.26 29.26
N THR A 100 -31.71 -2.95 29.75
CA THR A 100 -31.25 -3.41 31.07
C THR A 100 -32.04 -2.77 32.21
N GLN A 101 -32.33 -1.47 32.14
CA GLN A 101 -33.18 -0.80 33.12
C GLN A 101 -34.60 -1.37 33.12
N ARG A 102 -35.17 -1.61 31.93
CA ARG A 102 -36.50 -2.23 31.80
C ARG A 102 -36.54 -3.63 32.38
N LEU A 103 -35.50 -4.43 32.15
CA LEU A 103 -35.38 -5.77 32.71
C LEU A 103 -35.39 -5.73 34.24
N GLN A 104 -34.60 -4.83 34.84
CA GLN A 104 -34.53 -4.66 36.29
C GLN A 104 -35.89 -4.24 36.89
N GLN A 105 -36.61 -3.34 36.20
CA GLN A 105 -37.95 -2.95 36.62
C GLN A 105 -38.93 -4.13 36.57
N LEU A 106 -38.93 -4.89 35.47
CA LEU A 106 -39.78 -6.08 35.31
C LEU A 106 -39.48 -7.15 36.37
N GLU A 107 -38.21 -7.37 36.71
CA GLU A 107 -37.81 -8.28 37.78
C GLU A 107 -38.34 -7.84 39.15
N THR A 108 -38.30 -6.53 39.42
CA THR A 108 -38.85 -5.95 40.66
C THR A 108 -40.37 -6.09 40.71
N ASP A 109 -41.06 -5.79 39.60
CA ASP A 109 -42.52 -5.90 39.50
C ASP A 109 -42.99 -7.36 39.63
N LEU A 110 -42.22 -8.31 39.09
CA LEU A 110 -42.48 -9.74 39.22
C LEU A 110 -42.38 -10.20 40.69
N ASP A 111 -41.30 -9.84 41.39
CA ASP A 111 -41.11 -10.18 42.82
C ASP A 111 -42.24 -9.60 43.68
N VAL A 112 -42.65 -8.35 43.43
CA VAL A 112 -43.80 -7.74 44.12
C VAL A 112 -45.11 -8.48 43.81
N ALA A 113 -45.35 -8.85 42.55
CA ALA A 113 -46.55 -9.58 42.14
C ALA A 113 -46.60 -10.98 42.74
N GLU A 114 -45.48 -11.70 42.78
CA GLU A 114 -45.34 -13.03 43.37
C GLU A 114 -45.58 -13.00 44.88
N ARG A 115 -44.97 -12.04 45.60
CA ARG A 115 -45.22 -11.85 47.03
C ARG A 115 -46.69 -11.54 47.31
N SER A 116 -47.28 -10.61 46.55
CA SER A 116 -48.71 -10.25 46.67
C SER A 116 -49.61 -11.44 46.40
N TYR A 117 -49.26 -12.28 45.42
CA TYR A 117 -49.98 -13.51 45.10
C TYR A 117 -49.91 -14.50 46.26
N GLN A 118 -48.72 -14.75 46.81
CA GLN A 118 -48.50 -15.67 47.94
C GLN A 118 -49.24 -15.20 49.19
N GLU A 119 -49.13 -13.93 49.57
CA GLU A 119 -49.84 -13.35 50.71
C GLU A 119 -51.35 -13.52 50.57
N ARG A 120 -51.90 -13.21 49.39
CA ARG A 120 -53.33 -13.33 49.14
C ARG A 120 -53.80 -14.77 49.10
N GLN A 121 -52.99 -15.67 48.53
CA GLN A 121 -53.26 -17.10 48.51
C GLN A 121 -53.30 -17.66 49.94
N ILE A 122 -52.34 -17.32 50.79
CA ILE A 122 -52.30 -17.73 52.20
C ILE A 122 -53.54 -17.20 52.94
N ALA A 123 -53.91 -15.93 52.76
CA ALA A 123 -55.10 -15.35 53.38
C ALA A 123 -56.39 -16.05 52.94
N THR A 124 -56.55 -16.35 51.65
CA THR A 124 -57.69 -17.10 51.12
C THR A 124 -57.72 -18.52 51.69
N VAL A 125 -56.58 -19.23 51.73
CA VAL A 125 -56.49 -20.59 52.28
C VAL A 125 -56.76 -20.60 53.79
N ALA A 126 -56.24 -19.64 54.55
CA ALA A 126 -56.51 -19.50 55.98
C ALA A 126 -58.01 -19.29 56.24
N ARG A 127 -58.66 -18.43 55.45
CA ARG A 127 -60.11 -18.21 55.54
C ARG A 127 -60.89 -19.49 55.21
N LEU A 128 -60.52 -20.23 54.16
CA LEU A 128 -61.14 -21.51 53.82
C LEU A 128 -60.97 -22.56 54.93
N ARG A 129 -59.77 -22.67 55.52
CA ARG A 129 -59.50 -23.57 56.65
C ARG A 129 -60.28 -23.18 57.90
N TYR A 130 -60.43 -21.88 58.18
CA TYR A 130 -61.26 -21.40 59.29
C TYR A 130 -62.73 -21.80 59.11
N LEU A 131 -63.27 -21.62 57.89
CA LEU A 131 -64.62 -22.09 57.54
C LEU A 131 -64.76 -23.62 57.68
N GLN A 132 -63.70 -24.37 57.35
CA GLN A 132 -63.70 -25.84 57.41
C GLN A 132 -63.53 -26.41 58.84
N ARG A 133 -62.69 -25.79 59.68
CA ARG A 133 -62.34 -26.25 61.04
C ARG A 133 -63.30 -25.76 62.12
N SER A 134 -64.10 -24.74 61.83
CA SER A 134 -65.20 -24.36 62.70
C SER A 134 -66.15 -25.57 62.83
N PRO A 135 -66.51 -26.03 64.04
CA PRO A 135 -67.42 -27.15 64.23
C PRO A 135 -68.68 -26.96 63.38
N ALA A 136 -69.26 -28.03 62.84
CA ALA A 136 -70.43 -27.95 61.96
C ALA A 136 -71.65 -27.22 62.60
N PHE A 137 -71.66 -27.03 63.93
CA PHE A 137 -72.65 -26.22 64.64
C PHE A 137 -72.31 -24.70 64.67
N VAL A 138 -71.05 -24.29 64.43
CA VAL A 138 -70.54 -22.90 64.53
C VAL A 138 -70.19 -22.28 63.17
N GLY A 139 -69.80 -23.08 62.17
CA GLY A 139 -69.57 -22.61 60.79
C GLY A 139 -70.85 -22.07 60.13
N TRP A 140 -71.99 -22.66 60.46
CA TRP A 140 -73.31 -22.06 60.18
C TRP A 140 -73.70 -21.02 61.24
N ALA A 141 -73.16 -21.03 62.46
CA ALA A 141 -73.49 -20.03 63.50
C ALA A 141 -73.07 -18.60 63.13
N VAL A 142 -71.99 -18.36 62.39
CA VAL A 142 -71.71 -17.00 61.89
C VAL A 142 -72.79 -16.52 60.90
N LEU A 143 -73.43 -17.45 60.19
CA LEU A 143 -74.58 -17.18 59.34
C LEU A 143 -75.90 -17.17 60.14
N LEU A 144 -76.01 -17.92 61.25
CA LEU A 144 -77.22 -18.10 62.11
C LEU A 144 -77.27 -17.19 63.35
N GLU A 145 -76.20 -16.48 63.69
CA GLU A 145 -76.13 -15.33 64.60
C GLU A 145 -76.73 -14.07 63.92
N SER A 146 -77.41 -14.30 62.80
CA SER A 146 -78.27 -13.36 62.13
C SER A 146 -79.54 -13.15 62.94
N GLU A 147 -79.90 -11.90 63.21
CA GLU A 147 -81.12 -11.56 63.96
C GLU A 147 -82.41 -12.02 63.23
N ASN A 148 -82.34 -12.39 61.94
CA ASN A 148 -83.45 -12.89 61.13
C ASN A 148 -83.00 -13.69 59.87
N ILE A 149 -83.95 -14.39 59.21
CA ILE A 149 -83.73 -15.19 57.98
C ILE A 149 -83.15 -14.36 56.82
N SER A 150 -83.48 -13.07 56.75
CA SER A 150 -82.98 -12.16 55.71
C SER A 150 -81.48 -11.89 55.87
N ASP A 151 -81.02 -11.70 57.11
CA ASP A 151 -79.61 -11.47 57.43
C ASP A 151 -78.76 -12.75 57.17
N PHE A 152 -79.29 -13.95 57.45
CA PHE A 152 -78.65 -15.22 57.05
C PHE A 152 -78.35 -15.30 55.55
N PHE A 153 -79.36 -15.02 54.70
CA PHE A 153 -79.18 -15.04 53.24
C PHE A 153 -78.23 -13.94 52.76
N SER A 154 -78.26 -12.77 53.41
CA SER A 154 -77.36 -11.65 53.12
C SER A 154 -75.90 -11.99 53.41
N ARG A 155 -75.59 -12.59 54.57
CA ARG A 155 -74.22 -13.00 54.94
C ARG A 155 -73.67 -14.10 54.03
N ARG A 156 -74.50 -15.10 53.66
CA ARG A 156 -74.13 -16.15 52.69
C ARG A 156 -73.80 -15.54 51.32
N HIS A 157 -74.63 -14.60 50.87
CA HIS A 157 -74.38 -13.90 49.61
C HIS A 157 -73.08 -13.09 49.65
N GLN A 158 -72.83 -12.35 50.74
CA GLN A 158 -71.60 -11.59 50.94
C GLN A 158 -70.35 -12.48 50.93
N LEU A 159 -70.37 -13.64 51.61
CA LEU A 159 -69.25 -14.57 51.62
C LEU A 159 -68.95 -15.14 50.23
N LYS A 160 -70.00 -15.44 49.44
CA LYS A 160 -69.86 -15.84 48.04
C LYS A 160 -69.23 -14.72 47.20
N LEU A 161 -69.67 -13.47 47.37
CA LEU A 161 -69.10 -12.32 46.66
C LEU A 161 -67.63 -12.11 46.99
N VAL A 162 -67.25 -12.21 48.27
CA VAL A 162 -65.86 -12.08 48.72
C VAL A 162 -64.97 -13.18 48.13
N PHE A 163 -65.43 -14.44 48.14
CA PHE A 163 -64.69 -15.55 47.53
C PHE A 163 -64.50 -15.36 46.02
N GLN A 164 -65.56 -14.97 45.31
CA GLN A 164 -65.49 -14.68 43.87
C GLN A 164 -64.53 -13.51 43.59
N ALA A 165 -64.52 -12.47 44.44
CA ALA A 165 -63.59 -11.36 44.32
C ALA A 165 -62.13 -11.80 44.53
N ASP A 166 -61.85 -12.63 45.53
CA ASP A 166 -60.50 -13.13 45.79
C ASP A 166 -60.00 -14.05 44.66
N GLN A 167 -60.85 -14.96 44.17
CA GLN A 167 -60.51 -15.80 43.01
C GLN A 167 -60.17 -14.94 41.79
N LYS A 168 -60.97 -13.90 41.52
CA LYS A 168 -60.72 -12.97 40.41
C LYS A 168 -59.39 -12.23 40.57
N ILE A 169 -59.04 -11.83 41.78
CA ILE A 169 -57.78 -11.12 42.04
C ILE A 169 -56.58 -12.05 41.92
N LEU A 170 -56.65 -13.27 42.45
CA LEU A 170 -55.58 -14.27 42.30
C LEU A 170 -55.34 -14.61 40.83
N LEU A 171 -56.42 -14.80 40.05
CA LEU A 171 -56.32 -14.99 38.61
C LEU A 171 -55.65 -13.79 37.93
N LYS A 172 -56.07 -12.56 38.29
CA LYS A 172 -55.47 -11.34 37.74
C LYS A 172 -53.96 -11.26 38.04
N LEU A 173 -53.55 -11.53 39.29
CA LEU A 173 -52.14 -11.53 39.70
C LEU A 173 -51.34 -12.60 38.95
N ASN A 174 -51.88 -13.82 38.82
CA ASN A 174 -51.25 -14.88 38.04
C ASN A 174 -51.09 -14.50 36.55
N THR A 175 -52.13 -13.91 35.95
CA THR A 175 -52.03 -13.44 34.56
C THR A 175 -51.03 -12.29 34.40
N GLN A 176 -50.91 -11.42 35.39
CA GLN A 176 -49.95 -10.33 35.40
C GLN A 176 -48.51 -10.86 35.53
N ALA A 177 -48.26 -11.80 36.45
CA ALA A 177 -46.95 -12.45 36.60
C ALA A 177 -46.51 -13.14 35.30
N ASN A 178 -47.39 -13.95 34.68
CA ASN A 178 -47.11 -14.59 33.39
C ASN A 178 -46.85 -13.57 32.26
N SER A 179 -47.54 -12.43 32.26
CA SER A 179 -47.30 -11.36 31.28
C SER A 179 -45.95 -10.68 31.49
N ILE A 180 -45.53 -10.47 32.74
CA ILE A 180 -44.22 -9.89 33.08
C ILE A 180 -43.10 -10.85 32.67
N ASP A 181 -43.23 -12.14 32.95
CA ASP A 181 -42.25 -13.17 32.57
C ASP A 181 -42.07 -13.25 31.04
N LYS A 182 -43.17 -13.15 30.29
CA LYS A 182 -43.11 -13.04 28.83
C LYS A 182 -42.35 -11.78 28.38
N GLN A 183 -42.66 -10.63 28.96
CA GLN A 183 -41.96 -9.37 28.64
C GLN A 183 -40.47 -9.43 29.00
N LYS A 184 -40.11 -10.11 30.09
CA LYS A 184 -38.72 -10.36 30.49
C LYS A 184 -37.99 -11.16 29.41
N THR A 185 -38.57 -12.27 28.97
CA THR A 185 -38.02 -13.11 27.91
C THR A 185 -37.82 -12.32 26.61
N GLU A 186 -38.80 -11.49 26.22
CA GLU A 186 -38.71 -10.62 25.03
C GLU A 186 -37.56 -9.60 25.16
N VAL A 187 -37.40 -8.98 26.35
CA VAL A 187 -36.30 -8.03 26.60
C VAL A 187 -34.93 -8.73 26.57
N GLU A 188 -34.82 -9.93 27.12
CA GLU A 188 -33.58 -10.71 27.06
C GLU A 188 -33.20 -11.08 25.62
N GLN A 189 -34.18 -11.49 24.79
CA GLN A 189 -33.96 -11.72 23.36
C GLN A 189 -33.47 -10.47 22.65
N GLN A 190 -34.11 -9.32 22.87
CA GLN A 190 -33.68 -8.04 22.30
C GLN A 190 -32.24 -7.67 22.73
N LYS A 191 -31.87 -7.90 23.99
CA LYS A 191 -30.50 -7.66 24.46
C LYS A 191 -29.48 -8.54 23.75
N ASN A 192 -29.80 -9.81 23.51
CA ASN A 192 -28.92 -10.72 22.77
C ASN A 192 -28.75 -10.29 21.30
N GLU A 193 -29.84 -9.88 20.64
CA GLU A 193 -29.79 -9.34 19.28
C GLU A 193 -28.94 -8.06 19.20
N ILE A 194 -29.13 -7.12 20.14
CA ILE A 194 -28.32 -5.89 20.23
C ILE A 194 -26.85 -6.24 20.48
N GLY A 195 -26.57 -7.23 21.33
CA GLY A 195 -25.23 -7.73 21.61
C GLY A 195 -24.53 -8.24 20.34
N LEU A 196 -25.22 -9.06 19.55
CA LEU A 196 -24.69 -9.57 18.29
C LEU A 196 -24.41 -8.45 17.27
N ILE A 197 -25.34 -7.51 17.11
CA ILE A 197 -25.16 -6.36 16.21
C ILE A 197 -23.96 -5.52 16.66
N ARG A 198 -23.79 -5.30 17.97
CA ARG A 198 -22.65 -4.57 18.52
C ARG A 198 -21.33 -5.27 18.22
N GLU A 199 -21.24 -6.59 18.39
CA GLU A 199 -20.04 -7.35 18.04
C GLU A 199 -19.69 -7.24 16.55
N GLN A 200 -20.69 -7.32 15.67
CA GLN A 200 -20.51 -7.13 14.23
C GLN A 200 -20.00 -5.72 13.90
N LEU A 201 -20.57 -4.68 14.51
CA LEU A 201 -20.14 -3.29 14.34
C LEU A 201 -18.71 -3.06 14.86
N LEU A 202 -18.32 -3.71 15.96
CA LEU A 202 -16.95 -3.64 16.48
C LEU A 202 -15.94 -4.29 15.53
N ALA A 203 -16.27 -5.46 14.97
CA ALA A 203 -15.43 -6.11 13.97
C ALA A 203 -15.30 -5.24 12.71
N GLN A 204 -16.42 -4.72 12.19
CA GLN A 204 -16.43 -3.82 11.05
C GLN A 204 -15.61 -2.55 11.29
N LYS A 205 -15.69 -1.98 12.51
CA LYS A 205 -14.87 -0.84 12.92
C LYS A 205 -13.38 -1.16 12.87
N ALA A 206 -12.98 -2.31 13.41
CA ALA A 206 -11.58 -2.74 13.39
C ALA A 206 -11.04 -2.92 11.97
N ASP A 207 -11.86 -3.47 11.06
CA ASP A 207 -11.52 -3.60 9.65
C ASP A 207 -11.34 -2.22 8.98
N TYR A 208 -12.27 -1.30 9.19
CA TYR A 208 -12.14 0.07 8.67
C TYR A 208 -10.94 0.82 9.23
N GLN A 209 -10.60 0.62 10.50
CA GLN A 209 -9.39 1.20 11.10
C GLN A 209 -8.12 0.66 10.45
N THR A 210 -8.05 -0.65 10.24
CA THR A 210 -6.91 -1.30 9.57
C THR A 210 -6.76 -0.79 8.13
N GLN A 211 -7.87 -0.70 7.39
CA GLN A 211 -7.89 -0.14 6.04
C GLN A 211 -7.44 1.33 6.05
N ALA A 212 -7.97 2.16 6.96
CA ALA A 212 -7.61 3.57 7.05
C ALA A 212 -6.12 3.76 7.38
N GLN A 213 -5.54 2.93 8.24
CA GLN A 213 -4.11 2.95 8.53
C GLN A 213 -3.28 2.61 7.28
N SER A 214 -3.64 1.53 6.58
CA SER A 214 -2.94 1.13 5.34
C SER A 214 -3.00 2.22 4.26
N GLN A 215 -4.13 2.90 4.13
CA GLN A 215 -4.30 4.02 3.20
C GLN A 215 -3.47 5.23 3.60
N SER A 216 -3.39 5.54 4.90
CA SER A 216 -2.54 6.62 5.41
C SER A 216 -1.05 6.35 5.13
N GLU A 217 -0.60 5.11 5.32
CA GLU A 217 0.78 4.71 5.00
C GLU A 217 1.07 4.81 3.50
N LEU A 218 0.13 4.40 2.66
CA LEU A 218 0.24 4.55 1.20
C LEU A 218 0.36 6.03 0.80
N ILE A 219 -0.48 6.91 1.35
CA ILE A 219 -0.42 8.35 1.08
C ILE A 219 0.94 8.93 1.48
N GLN A 220 1.50 8.51 2.62
CA GLN A 220 2.85 8.95 3.03
C GLN A 220 3.93 8.51 2.04
N ARG A 221 3.87 7.27 1.55
CA ARG A 221 4.82 6.76 0.53
C ARG A 221 4.67 7.51 -0.79
N LEU A 222 3.44 7.73 -1.26
CA LEU A 222 3.18 8.51 -2.47
C LEU A 222 3.72 9.95 -2.34
N ASN A 223 3.59 10.57 -1.17
CA ASN A 223 4.15 11.88 -0.90
C ASN A 223 5.69 11.88 -0.94
N SER A 224 6.36 10.89 -0.33
CA SER A 224 7.82 10.79 -0.38
C SER A 224 8.32 10.57 -1.80
N ASP A 225 7.64 9.73 -2.58
CA ASP A 225 8.01 9.44 -3.96
C ASP A 225 7.82 10.67 -4.85
N ARG A 226 6.73 11.41 -4.65
CA ARG A 226 6.47 12.67 -5.35
C ARG A 226 7.58 13.70 -5.07
N LEU A 227 8.00 13.85 -3.82
CA LEU A 227 9.09 14.75 -3.43
C LEU A 227 10.43 14.34 -4.05
N ALA A 228 10.71 13.03 -4.13
CA ALA A 228 11.90 12.53 -4.80
C ALA A 228 11.90 12.82 -6.31
N LEU A 229 10.76 12.64 -6.98
CA LEU A 229 10.60 13.00 -8.39
C LEU A 229 10.73 14.50 -8.63
N GLU A 230 10.18 15.33 -7.73
CA GLU A 230 10.31 16.79 -7.80
C GLU A 230 11.77 17.24 -7.64
N ALA A 231 12.52 16.64 -6.72
CA ALA A 231 13.96 16.88 -6.58
C ALA A 231 14.74 16.45 -7.84
N ALA A 232 14.41 15.29 -8.42
CA ALA A 232 15.02 14.81 -9.66
C ALA A 232 14.72 15.74 -10.84
N GLN A 233 13.49 16.24 -10.96
CA GLN A 233 13.11 17.24 -11.97
C GLN A 233 13.94 18.52 -11.82
N ASN A 234 14.08 19.05 -10.60
CA ASN A 234 14.85 20.26 -10.33
C ASN A 234 16.35 20.07 -10.62
N GLN A 235 16.86 18.86 -10.46
CA GLN A 235 18.24 18.53 -10.82
C GLN A 235 18.44 18.52 -12.34
N LEU A 236 17.56 17.81 -13.07
CA LEU A 236 17.58 17.79 -14.53
C LEU A 236 17.42 19.19 -15.13
N GLU A 237 16.61 20.05 -14.52
CA GLU A 237 16.47 21.44 -14.98
C GLU A 237 17.75 22.25 -14.81
N ARG A 238 18.46 22.09 -13.68
CA ARG A 238 19.75 22.75 -13.44
C ARG A 238 20.82 22.25 -14.42
N GLU A 239 20.91 20.94 -14.63
CA GLU A 239 21.84 20.34 -15.59
C GLU A 239 21.55 20.82 -17.02
N SER A 240 20.27 20.89 -17.39
CA SER A 240 19.82 21.41 -18.69
C SER A 240 20.27 22.86 -18.89
N LYS A 241 20.09 23.73 -17.90
CA LYS A 241 20.52 25.14 -17.97
C LYS A 241 22.04 25.26 -18.10
N ASN A 242 22.79 24.47 -17.34
CA ASN A 242 24.25 24.46 -17.41
C ASN A 242 24.75 23.98 -18.78
N LEU A 243 24.10 22.96 -19.35
CA LEU A 243 24.44 22.43 -20.67
C LEU A 243 24.13 23.44 -21.78
N GLU A 244 23.03 24.19 -21.66
CA GLU A 244 22.68 25.28 -22.58
C GLU A 244 23.75 26.38 -22.63
N VAL A 245 24.24 26.83 -21.46
CA VAL A 245 25.35 27.80 -21.37
C VAL A 245 26.62 27.24 -22.03
N LEU A 246 26.94 25.96 -21.79
CA LEU A 246 28.10 25.32 -22.40
C LEU A 246 27.99 25.23 -23.93
N ILE A 247 26.81 24.91 -24.46
CA ILE A 247 26.56 24.89 -25.90
C ILE A 247 26.79 26.29 -26.49
N GLN A 248 26.27 27.34 -25.85
CA GLN A 248 26.45 28.73 -26.31
C GLN A 248 27.94 29.12 -26.35
N GLN A 249 28.70 28.76 -25.32
CA GLN A 249 30.15 28.98 -25.29
C GLN A 249 30.87 28.25 -26.42
N LYS A 250 30.55 26.96 -26.64
CA LYS A 250 31.18 26.14 -27.69
C LYS A 250 30.85 26.59 -29.10
N VAL A 251 29.64 27.10 -29.33
CA VAL A 251 29.25 27.69 -30.62
C VAL A 251 30.07 28.94 -30.91
N ALA A 252 30.22 29.85 -29.92
CA ALA A 252 31.05 31.04 -30.07
C ALA A 252 32.53 30.69 -30.34
N GLU A 253 33.10 29.72 -29.62
CA GLU A 253 34.46 29.22 -29.85
C GLU A 253 34.66 28.61 -31.25
N ALA A 254 33.66 27.89 -31.77
CA ALA A 254 33.72 27.26 -33.09
C ALA A 254 33.64 28.29 -34.24
N GLU A 255 32.85 29.35 -34.06
CA GLU A 255 32.77 30.48 -34.99
C GLU A 255 34.11 31.25 -35.05
N GLU A 256 34.82 31.39 -33.93
CA GLU A 256 36.16 31.98 -33.89
C GLU A 256 37.23 31.08 -34.54
N ALA A 257 37.12 29.76 -34.37
CA ALA A 257 38.09 28.78 -34.89
C ALA A 257 38.00 28.56 -36.42
N GLN A 258 36.80 28.67 -37.03
CA GLN A 258 36.64 28.57 -38.48
C GLN A 258 37.35 29.69 -39.27
N GLY A 259 37.78 30.76 -38.61
CA GLY A 259 38.64 31.78 -39.21
C GLY A 259 40.10 31.34 -39.44
N LYS A 260 40.55 30.21 -38.90
CA LYS A 260 41.96 29.78 -38.98
C LYS A 260 42.14 28.29 -39.27
N THR A 261 42.68 28.04 -40.47
CA THR A 261 43.52 26.91 -40.91
C THR A 261 42.94 25.59 -41.46
N ASN A 262 43.33 25.38 -42.72
CA ASN A 262 43.50 24.14 -43.49
C ASN A 262 44.53 23.16 -42.89
N SER A 263 44.40 21.90 -43.33
CA SER A 263 45.44 20.86 -43.49
C SER A 263 45.94 20.10 -42.25
N ARG A 264 45.53 18.83 -42.13
CA ARG A 264 46.40 17.68 -41.85
C ARG A 264 45.72 16.37 -42.30
N LYS A 265 46.38 15.64 -43.22
CA LYS A 265 46.01 14.30 -43.69
C LYS A 265 46.11 13.31 -42.52
N ASN A 266 45.00 12.72 -42.12
CA ASN A 266 44.94 11.68 -41.08
C ASN A 266 44.69 10.32 -41.75
N ILE A 267 45.51 9.31 -41.45
CA ILE A 267 45.36 7.95 -41.96
C ILE A 267 44.07 7.36 -41.34
N ILE A 268 43.11 7.00 -42.18
CA ILE A 268 41.79 6.52 -41.75
C ILE A 268 41.82 4.99 -41.67
N ILE A 269 41.92 4.45 -40.46
CA ILE A 269 41.64 3.02 -40.20
C ILE A 269 40.11 2.91 -40.11
N ARG A 270 39.50 2.24 -41.10
CA ARG A 270 38.05 2.01 -41.17
C ARG A 270 37.72 0.57 -40.82
N GLY A 271 36.62 0.38 -40.12
CA GLY A 271 36.02 -0.93 -39.88
C GLY A 271 35.43 -1.52 -41.16
N THR A 272 35.27 -2.83 -41.15
CA THR A 272 34.70 -3.62 -42.24
C THR A 272 33.17 -3.65 -42.22
N GLY A 273 32.55 -3.30 -41.08
CA GLY A 273 31.11 -3.35 -40.88
C GLY A 273 30.57 -4.73 -40.47
N VAL A 274 31.44 -5.73 -40.38
CA VAL A 274 31.16 -7.06 -39.81
C VAL A 274 31.84 -7.15 -38.45
N MET A 275 31.06 -7.27 -37.39
CA MET A 275 31.55 -7.21 -36.02
C MET A 275 31.84 -8.61 -35.48
N ALA A 276 32.93 -8.73 -34.75
CA ALA A 276 33.23 -9.90 -33.93
C ALA A 276 32.59 -9.74 -32.55
N TYR A 277 32.29 -10.88 -31.91
CA TYR A 277 31.86 -10.88 -30.52
C TYR A 277 32.90 -10.20 -29.62
N PRO A 278 32.49 -9.19 -28.81
CA PRO A 278 33.40 -8.45 -27.95
C PRO A 278 33.73 -9.20 -26.65
N SER A 279 33.04 -10.30 -26.38
CA SER A 279 33.21 -11.18 -25.22
C SER A 279 32.87 -12.63 -25.59
N ASP A 280 33.56 -13.59 -24.95
CA ASP A 280 33.28 -15.02 -25.09
C ASP A 280 32.10 -15.50 -24.20
N ALA A 281 31.51 -14.60 -23.41
CA ALA A 281 30.42 -14.91 -22.49
C ALA A 281 29.05 -15.00 -23.20
N SER A 282 28.09 -15.69 -22.58
CA SER A 282 26.72 -15.76 -23.09
C SER A 282 25.98 -14.43 -22.92
N THR A 283 25.13 -14.11 -23.90
CA THR A 283 24.17 -13.01 -23.79
C THR A 283 23.24 -13.23 -22.60
N SER A 284 23.24 -12.29 -21.66
CA SER A 284 22.35 -12.28 -20.50
C SER A 284 21.10 -11.44 -20.71
N SER A 285 21.18 -10.40 -21.54
CA SER A 285 20.01 -9.62 -21.94
C SER A 285 20.09 -9.11 -23.38
N PRO A 286 19.03 -9.32 -24.17
CA PRO A 286 18.94 -8.81 -25.53
C PRO A 286 18.63 -7.31 -25.58
N PHE A 287 18.82 -6.72 -26.76
CA PHE A 287 18.36 -5.38 -27.12
C PHE A 287 16.82 -5.30 -27.14
N GLY A 288 16.27 -4.13 -26.82
CA GLY A 288 14.84 -3.84 -26.95
C GLY A 288 14.09 -3.71 -25.63
N TRP A 289 12.76 -3.77 -25.72
CA TRP A 289 11.87 -3.53 -24.58
C TRP A 289 11.82 -4.72 -23.63
N ARG A 290 12.26 -4.54 -22.38
CA ARG A 290 12.17 -5.55 -21.31
C ARG A 290 11.35 -5.05 -20.12
N VAL A 291 10.66 -5.97 -19.44
CA VAL A 291 9.90 -5.66 -18.21
C VAL A 291 10.87 -5.62 -17.03
N HIS A 292 10.81 -4.54 -16.25
CA HIS A 292 11.63 -4.40 -15.06
C HIS A 292 11.22 -5.46 -14.02
N PRO A 293 12.14 -6.34 -13.56
CA PRO A 293 11.79 -7.55 -12.81
C PRO A 293 11.14 -7.29 -11.45
N ILE A 294 11.24 -6.06 -10.93
CA ILE A 294 10.75 -5.70 -9.59
C ILE A 294 9.55 -4.72 -9.66
N LEU A 295 9.47 -3.90 -10.70
CA LEU A 295 8.53 -2.77 -10.77
C LEU A 295 7.50 -2.91 -11.90
N GLY A 296 7.61 -3.95 -12.72
CA GLY A 296 6.60 -4.33 -13.72
C GLY A 296 6.46 -3.40 -14.93
N TYR A 297 7.19 -2.28 -15.03
CA TYR A 297 7.13 -1.40 -16.20
C TYR A 297 8.16 -1.77 -17.27
N ARG A 298 7.88 -1.44 -18.54
CA ARG A 298 8.77 -1.71 -19.68
C ARG A 298 9.86 -0.63 -19.76
N ARG A 299 11.13 -1.05 -19.78
CA ARG A 299 12.31 -0.21 -20.03
C ARG A 299 13.01 -0.68 -21.30
N PHE A 300 13.39 0.27 -22.15
CA PHE A 300 14.15 -0.02 -23.36
C PHE A 300 15.62 -0.26 -23.01
N HIS A 301 16.17 -1.36 -23.53
CA HIS A 301 17.58 -1.72 -23.41
C HIS A 301 18.28 -1.40 -24.74
N ALA A 302 19.16 -0.39 -24.73
CA ALA A 302 19.80 0.16 -25.93
C ALA A 302 21.03 -0.64 -26.41
N GLY A 303 21.30 -1.80 -25.80
CA GLY A 303 22.42 -2.67 -26.13
C GLY A 303 22.16 -4.14 -25.88
N LEU A 304 23.24 -4.91 -25.88
CA LEU A 304 23.31 -6.34 -25.62
C LEU A 304 24.20 -6.56 -24.38
N ASP A 305 23.67 -7.22 -23.36
CA ASP A 305 24.43 -7.52 -22.14
C ASP A 305 25.05 -8.92 -22.24
N PHE A 306 26.34 -9.04 -21.92
CA PHE A 306 27.07 -10.31 -21.81
C PHE A 306 27.45 -10.58 -20.35
N ALA A 307 26.99 -11.69 -19.78
CA ALA A 307 27.30 -12.07 -18.40
C ALA A 307 28.72 -12.65 -18.30
N ALA A 308 29.70 -11.76 -18.22
CA ALA A 308 31.11 -12.11 -18.10
C ALA A 308 31.64 -11.85 -16.68
N SER A 309 32.58 -12.68 -16.21
CA SER A 309 33.21 -12.51 -14.90
C SER A 309 34.01 -11.20 -14.83
N TYR A 310 34.07 -10.58 -13.65
CA TYR A 310 34.88 -9.38 -13.41
C TYR A 310 36.34 -9.62 -13.85
N GLY A 311 36.93 -8.68 -14.56
CA GLY A 311 38.28 -8.76 -15.11
C GLY A 311 38.38 -9.46 -16.47
N SER A 312 37.31 -10.07 -16.99
CA SER A 312 37.34 -10.73 -18.31
C SER A 312 37.68 -9.73 -19.41
N LYS A 313 38.42 -10.17 -20.43
CA LYS A 313 38.83 -9.28 -21.53
C LYS A 313 37.64 -8.86 -22.39
N ILE A 314 37.54 -7.58 -22.68
CA ILE A 314 36.65 -6.99 -23.69
C ILE A 314 37.48 -6.69 -24.92
N ARG A 315 37.01 -7.10 -26.10
CA ARG A 315 37.69 -6.92 -27.38
C ARG A 315 36.96 -5.92 -28.27
N ALA A 316 37.72 -5.19 -29.09
CA ALA A 316 37.15 -4.35 -30.14
C ALA A 316 36.39 -5.22 -31.14
N ALA A 317 35.10 -4.93 -31.34
CA ALA A 317 34.22 -5.68 -32.23
C ALA A 317 34.60 -5.50 -33.71
N ASP A 318 35.20 -4.37 -34.08
CA ASP A 318 35.79 -4.13 -35.40
C ASP A 318 36.96 -3.15 -35.29
N SER A 319 37.74 -2.97 -36.36
CA SER A 319 38.85 -2.01 -36.39
C SER A 319 38.31 -0.57 -36.43
N GLY A 320 39.01 0.37 -35.82
CA GLY A 320 38.55 1.75 -35.77
C GLY A 320 39.42 2.67 -34.94
N ARG A 321 38.90 3.85 -34.61
CA ARG A 321 39.53 4.83 -33.73
C ARG A 321 38.70 5.01 -32.47
N VAL A 322 39.34 4.92 -31.31
CA VAL A 322 38.72 5.23 -30.03
C VAL A 322 38.36 6.71 -30.02
N ILE A 323 37.07 7.02 -29.92
CA ILE A 323 36.55 8.40 -29.82
C ILE A 323 36.17 8.77 -28.39
N PHE A 324 36.18 7.80 -27.47
CA PHE A 324 36.00 8.03 -26.05
C PHE A 324 36.59 6.88 -25.24
N ALA A 325 37.30 7.18 -24.16
CA ALA A 325 37.77 6.20 -23.19
C ALA A 325 37.79 6.84 -21.79
N GLY A 326 36.78 6.56 -20.98
CA GLY A 326 36.61 7.24 -19.70
C GLY A 326 35.29 6.93 -19.01
N TRP A 327 34.88 7.76 -18.04
CA TRP A 327 33.60 7.62 -17.36
C TRP A 327 32.46 8.25 -18.17
N TYR A 328 31.44 7.47 -18.53
CA TYR A 328 30.36 7.87 -19.43
C TYR A 328 28.97 7.70 -18.78
N GLY A 329 28.70 8.47 -17.74
CA GLY A 329 27.41 8.49 -17.05
C GLY A 329 26.97 7.11 -16.54
N GLY A 330 25.74 6.71 -16.86
CA GLY A 330 25.16 5.43 -16.44
C GLY A 330 25.88 4.20 -16.99
N TYR A 331 26.67 4.32 -18.06
CA TYR A 331 27.49 3.23 -18.61
C TYR A 331 28.74 2.96 -17.77
N GLY A 332 29.02 3.76 -16.74
CA GLY A 332 30.23 3.62 -15.93
C GLY A 332 31.46 3.94 -16.75
N ARG A 333 32.56 3.21 -16.51
CA ARG A 333 33.75 3.36 -17.34
C ARG A 333 33.53 2.65 -18.68
N ALA A 334 33.72 3.35 -19.77
CA ALA A 334 33.37 2.89 -21.10
C ALA A 334 34.42 3.25 -22.17
N VAL A 335 34.42 2.48 -23.25
CA VAL A 335 35.14 2.77 -24.50
C VAL A 335 34.10 2.98 -25.59
N ILE A 336 34.31 3.97 -26.46
CA ILE A 336 33.54 4.14 -27.70
C ILE A 336 34.51 4.15 -28.87
N ILE A 337 34.27 3.29 -29.87
CA ILE A 337 35.10 3.17 -31.08
C ILE A 337 34.28 3.63 -32.28
N ASP A 338 34.83 4.54 -33.07
CA ASP A 338 34.35 4.89 -34.39
C ASP A 338 34.98 3.98 -35.44
N HIS A 339 34.13 3.28 -36.18
CA HIS A 339 34.51 2.37 -37.25
C HIS A 339 34.42 3.05 -38.63
N GLY A 340 33.94 4.29 -38.70
CA GLY A 340 33.61 4.99 -39.94
C GLY A 340 32.22 4.64 -40.45
N ASN A 341 31.81 5.29 -41.56
CA ASN A 341 30.49 5.12 -42.19
C ASN A 341 29.30 5.34 -41.24
N GLY A 342 29.49 6.16 -40.19
CA GLY A 342 28.48 6.44 -39.18
C GLY A 342 28.25 5.31 -38.17
N ILE A 343 29.12 4.29 -38.11
CA ILE A 343 28.99 3.18 -37.17
C ILE A 343 29.95 3.39 -35.99
N THR A 344 29.39 3.37 -34.78
CA THR A 344 30.16 3.35 -33.54
C THR A 344 29.75 2.17 -32.67
N THR A 345 30.69 1.70 -31.84
CA THR A 345 30.42 0.71 -30.79
C THR A 345 30.71 1.28 -29.42
N LEU A 346 29.88 0.94 -28.43
CA LEU A 346 30.07 1.32 -27.02
C LEU A 346 30.27 0.07 -26.18
N TYR A 347 31.27 0.10 -25.30
CA TYR A 347 31.61 -0.98 -24.37
C TYR A 347 31.53 -0.42 -22.95
N GLY A 348 30.47 -0.75 -22.22
CA GLY A 348 30.16 -0.21 -20.90
C GLY A 348 30.52 -1.11 -19.72
N HIS A 349 30.39 -0.55 -18.52
CA HIS A 349 30.54 -1.16 -17.21
C HIS A 349 31.93 -1.74 -16.91
N THR A 350 32.98 -1.20 -17.52
CA THR A 350 34.35 -1.76 -17.45
C THR A 350 35.04 -1.52 -16.09
N SER A 351 35.92 -2.44 -15.69
CA SER A 351 36.77 -2.35 -14.48
C SER A 351 38.11 -1.68 -14.74
N GLU A 352 38.58 -1.70 -16.00
CA GLU A 352 39.85 -1.14 -16.45
C GLU A 352 39.78 -0.86 -17.95
N LEU A 353 40.49 0.18 -18.42
CA LEU A 353 40.63 0.53 -19.83
C LEU A 353 42.08 0.28 -20.27
N TYR A 354 42.27 -0.39 -21.41
CA TYR A 354 43.60 -0.66 -21.99
C TYR A 354 43.95 0.27 -23.15
N VAL A 355 43.03 1.18 -23.48
CA VAL A 355 43.17 2.12 -24.60
C VAL A 355 42.76 3.53 -24.18
N SER A 356 43.26 4.51 -24.91
CA SER A 356 42.99 5.94 -24.70
C SER A 356 42.27 6.56 -25.88
N GLU A 357 41.61 7.70 -25.66
CA GLU A 357 40.97 8.47 -26.73
C GLU A 357 41.98 8.84 -27.84
N GLY A 358 41.54 8.74 -29.09
CA GLY A 358 42.37 8.95 -30.27
C GLY A 358 43.18 7.73 -30.70
N GLN A 359 43.27 6.67 -29.90
CA GLN A 359 44.03 5.46 -30.27
C GLN A 359 43.36 4.68 -31.40
N ALA A 360 44.17 4.18 -32.35
CA ALA A 360 43.73 3.21 -33.34
C ALA A 360 43.70 1.80 -32.73
N VAL A 361 42.66 1.03 -33.04
CA VAL A 361 42.49 -0.35 -32.57
C VAL A 361 42.11 -1.28 -33.72
N GLU A 362 42.55 -2.52 -33.63
CA GLU A 362 42.23 -3.59 -34.58
C GLU A 362 41.10 -4.48 -34.06
N ARG A 363 40.34 -5.09 -34.97
CA ARG A 363 39.31 -6.07 -34.59
C ARG A 363 39.91 -7.18 -33.72
N GLY A 364 39.28 -7.48 -32.59
CA GLY A 364 39.71 -8.51 -31.64
C GLY A 364 40.78 -8.06 -30.64
N GLN A 365 41.32 -6.85 -30.78
CA GLN A 365 42.26 -6.26 -29.82
C GLN A 365 41.59 -6.07 -28.46
N ALA A 366 42.28 -6.42 -27.38
CA ALA A 366 41.79 -6.17 -26.02
C ALA A 366 41.78 -4.66 -25.73
N ILE A 367 40.62 -4.13 -25.34
CA ILE A 367 40.40 -2.68 -25.12
C ILE A 367 40.04 -2.34 -23.68
N ALA A 368 39.49 -3.28 -22.93
CA ALA A 368 39.08 -3.08 -21.55
C ALA A 368 38.92 -4.42 -20.81
N ALA A 369 38.66 -4.34 -19.51
CA ALA A 369 38.25 -5.45 -18.68
C ALA A 369 36.80 -5.28 -18.20
N VAL A 370 36.04 -6.37 -18.13
CA VAL A 370 34.68 -6.41 -17.60
C VAL A 370 34.67 -5.98 -16.15
N GLY A 371 33.74 -5.11 -15.78
CA GLY A 371 33.56 -4.68 -14.40
C GLY A 371 32.09 -4.62 -14.02
N SER A 372 31.79 -3.77 -13.05
CA SER A 372 30.44 -3.47 -12.59
C SER A 372 30.35 -1.98 -12.25
N THR A 373 30.89 -1.12 -13.11
CA THR A 373 30.92 0.35 -12.91
C THR A 373 29.67 1.01 -13.50
N GLY A 374 29.27 2.17 -12.98
CA GLY A 374 28.03 2.84 -13.42
C GLY A 374 26.76 2.12 -12.95
N PHE A 375 25.71 2.13 -13.77
CA PHE A 375 24.41 1.49 -13.47
C PHE A 375 24.40 0.01 -13.82
N SER A 376 25.26 -0.75 -13.13
CA SER A 376 25.38 -2.20 -13.29
C SER A 376 24.95 -2.93 -12.01
N THR A 377 24.16 -4.01 -12.15
CA THR A 377 23.70 -4.85 -11.03
C THR A 377 24.64 -6.02 -10.71
N GLY A 378 25.74 -6.15 -11.46
CA GLY A 378 26.75 -7.18 -11.29
C GLY A 378 27.69 -7.25 -12.49
N PRO A 379 28.80 -8.01 -12.42
CA PRO A 379 29.77 -8.06 -13.52
C PRO A 379 29.14 -8.47 -14.86
N HIS A 380 29.20 -7.57 -15.84
CA HIS A 380 28.77 -7.81 -17.23
C HIS A 380 29.38 -6.78 -18.19
N LEU A 381 29.40 -7.11 -19.47
CA LEU A 381 29.66 -6.15 -20.56
C LEU A 381 28.32 -5.67 -21.12
N HIS A 382 28.10 -4.36 -21.11
CA HIS A 382 27.04 -3.74 -21.90
C HIS A 382 27.61 -3.29 -23.25
N PHE A 383 27.11 -3.85 -24.34
CA PHE A 383 27.59 -3.59 -25.70
C PHE A 383 26.52 -2.93 -26.56
N GLU A 384 26.82 -1.78 -27.16
CA GLU A 384 25.93 -1.15 -28.14
C GLU A 384 26.59 -1.04 -29.50
N VAL A 385 25.76 -1.15 -30.55
CA VAL A 385 26.07 -0.67 -31.88
C VAL A 385 25.20 0.54 -32.14
N ARG A 386 25.79 1.62 -32.65
CA ARG A 386 25.05 2.83 -33.03
C ARG A 386 25.29 3.15 -34.49
N ARG A 387 24.22 3.50 -35.20
CA ARG A 387 24.25 4.03 -36.57
C ARG A 387 23.84 5.49 -36.53
N ASN A 388 24.73 6.38 -36.96
CA ASN A 388 24.57 7.83 -36.92
C ASN A 388 24.13 8.34 -35.53
N GLY A 389 24.72 7.76 -34.48
CA GLY A 389 24.43 8.12 -33.08
C GLY A 389 23.20 7.43 -32.46
N THR A 390 22.38 6.72 -33.25
CA THR A 390 21.19 6.01 -32.75
C THR A 390 21.52 4.54 -32.45
N PRO A 391 21.21 4.02 -31.24
CA PRO A 391 21.35 2.60 -30.92
C PRO A 391 20.52 1.72 -31.86
N VAL A 392 21.15 0.69 -32.39
CA VAL A 392 20.54 -0.35 -33.22
C VAL A 392 20.83 -1.72 -32.61
N ASP A 393 20.01 -2.71 -32.93
CA ASP A 393 20.18 -4.06 -32.38
C ASP A 393 21.57 -4.63 -32.76
N PRO A 394 22.47 -4.85 -31.78
CA PRO A 394 23.81 -5.38 -32.02
C PRO A 394 23.80 -6.78 -32.65
N ALA A 395 22.74 -7.57 -32.44
CA ALA A 395 22.64 -8.93 -32.96
C ALA A 395 22.65 -8.99 -34.49
N ASN A 396 22.33 -7.89 -35.18
CA ASN A 396 22.37 -7.80 -36.64
C ASN A 396 23.79 -7.59 -37.21
N TYR A 397 24.79 -7.37 -36.35
CA TYR A 397 26.17 -7.08 -36.75
C TYR A 397 27.18 -8.14 -36.30
N LEU A 398 26.79 -8.98 -35.33
CA LEU A 398 27.63 -9.97 -34.64
C LEU A 398 27.63 -11.36 -35.29
#